data_AF-A0A329C851-F1
#
_entry.id   AF-A0A329C851-F1
#
_cell.length_a   1.000
_cell.length_b   1.000
_cell.length_c   1.000
_cell.angle_alpha   90.00
_cell.angle_beta   90.00
_cell.angle_gamma   90.00
#
_symmetry.space_group_name_H-M   'P 1'
#
loop_
_entity.id
_entity.type
_entity.pdbx_description
1 polymer ?
#
loop_
_entity_poly.entity_id
_entity_poly.type
_entity_poly.pdbx_seq_one_letter_code
_entity_poly.pdbx_strand_id
1 'polypeptide(L)' 'MSETTQSAGVQGSEEPKSGFKPKKSVALSGVTAGNTALCTVGKTGNDLHYR' A
#
# COMPACT_ATOMS: atom_id res chain seq x y z
N MET A 1 25.28 -17.52 21.17
CA MET A 1 24.22 -17.92 20.23
C MET A 1 23.62 -16.66 19.68
N SER A 2 24.20 -16.18 18.58
CA SER A 2 23.70 -15.07 17.80
C SER A 2 22.66 -15.62 16.83
N GLU A 3 21.41 -15.17 16.92
CA GLU A 3 20.47 -15.27 15.82
C GLU A 3 19.95 -13.87 15.49
N THR A 4 20.63 -13.28 14.51
CA THR A 4 20.08 -12.24 13.65
C THR A 4 19.06 -12.92 12.74
N THR A 5 17.80 -12.52 12.79
CA THR A 5 16.88 -12.70 11.66
C THR A 5 16.04 -11.45 11.46
N GLN A 6 16.65 -10.50 10.75
CA GLN A 6 15.92 -9.57 9.91
C GLN A 6 15.09 -10.36 8.90
N SER A 7 13.81 -10.03 8.77
CA SER A 7 12.98 -10.35 7.60
C SER A 7 11.65 -9.60 7.76
N ALA A 8 11.18 -8.77 6.85
CA ALA A 8 11.76 -8.23 5.64
C ALA A 8 10.94 -6.95 5.38
N GLY A 9 11.63 -5.84 5.07
CA GLY A 9 10.97 -4.80 4.31
C GLY A 9 10.55 -5.40 2.98
N VAL A 10 9.25 -5.57 2.76
CA VAL A 10 8.75 -5.73 1.39
C VAL A 10 8.80 -4.35 0.76
N GLN A 11 9.96 -4.04 0.20
CA GLN A 11 10.09 -3.14 -0.92
C GLN A 11 9.30 -3.77 -2.07
N GLY A 12 8.06 -3.32 -2.24
CA GLY A 12 7.34 -3.50 -3.50
C GLY A 12 7.85 -2.47 -4.50
N SER A 13 8.99 -2.75 -5.12
CA SER A 13 9.31 -2.21 -6.44
C SER A 13 8.38 -2.90 -7.43
N GLU A 14 7.14 -2.42 -7.55
CA GLU A 14 6.30 -2.82 -8.66
C GLU A 14 6.67 -1.95 -9.86
N GLU A 15 7.64 -2.44 -10.64
CA GLU A 15 7.67 -2.17 -12.07
C GLU A 15 6.24 -2.27 -12.60
N PRO A 16 5.70 -1.25 -13.28
CA PRO A 16 4.40 -1.37 -13.90
C PRO A 16 4.55 -2.39 -15.02
N LYS A 17 4.27 -3.66 -14.71
CA LYS A 17 4.21 -4.75 -15.68
C LYS A 17 3.17 -4.32 -16.71
N SER A 18 3.66 -3.85 -17.85
CA SER A 18 2.85 -3.35 -18.94
C SER A 18 1.82 -4.42 -19.31
N GLY A 19 0.55 -4.20 -18.98
CA GLY A 19 -0.43 -5.25 -19.23
C GLY A 19 -1.83 -5.13 -18.65
N PHE A 20 -2.32 -3.95 -18.30
CA PHE A 20 -3.77 -3.75 -18.27
C PHE A 20 -4.05 -2.29 -18.64
N LYS A 21 -4.86 -2.07 -19.67
CA LYS A 21 -5.33 -0.74 -20.07
C LYS A 21 -6.79 -0.62 -19.64
N PRO A 22 -7.11 -0.52 -18.32
CA PRO A 22 -8.46 -0.24 -17.88
C PRO A 22 -8.79 1.17 -18.35
N LYS A 23 -9.67 1.25 -19.35
CA LYS A 23 -10.11 2.51 -19.92
C LYS A 23 -10.86 3.27 -18.83
N LYS A 24 -10.36 4.46 -18.47
CA LYS A 24 -10.84 5.36 -17.41
C LYS A 24 -10.80 4.77 -15.99
N SER A 25 -9.66 4.26 -15.53
CA SER A 25 -9.43 4.19 -14.08
C SER A 25 -9.05 5.58 -13.55
N VAL A 26 -9.43 5.87 -12.31
CA VAL A 26 -8.91 7.04 -11.59
C VAL A 26 -7.41 6.84 -11.40
N ALA A 27 -6.63 7.87 -11.66
CA ALA A 27 -5.17 7.82 -11.51
C ALA A 27 -4.82 7.35 -10.08
N LEU A 28 -3.84 6.43 -9.98
CA LEU A 28 -3.30 5.91 -8.72
C LEU A 28 -4.24 5.00 -7.89
N SER A 29 -5.35 4.53 -8.46
CA SER A 29 -6.20 3.52 -7.79
C SER A 29 -5.39 2.26 -7.42
N GLY A 30 -5.39 1.91 -6.14
CA GLY A 30 -4.66 0.74 -5.61
C GLY A 30 -3.18 0.98 -5.30
N VAL A 31 -2.63 2.17 -5.58
CA VAL A 31 -1.23 2.50 -5.29
C VAL A 31 -1.11 3.10 -3.89
N THR A 32 -0.20 2.55 -3.06
CA THR A 32 0.13 3.13 -1.76
C THR A 32 0.89 4.45 -1.96
N ALA A 33 0.23 5.58 -1.66
CA ALA A 33 0.82 6.91 -1.86
C ALA A 33 1.84 7.32 -0.78
N GLY A 34 1.83 6.68 0.39
CA GLY A 34 2.74 6.96 1.51
C GLY A 34 2.17 6.52 2.85
N ASN A 35 2.96 6.63 3.92
CA ASN A 35 2.53 6.32 5.28
C ASN A 35 2.11 7.60 6.02
N THR A 36 0.85 7.68 6.44
CA THR A 36 0.31 8.81 7.21
C THR A 36 -0.31 8.34 8.51
N ALA A 37 -0.11 9.07 9.60
CA ALA A 37 -0.70 8.76 10.90
C ALA A 37 -1.95 9.59 11.23
N LEU A 38 -2.42 10.45 10.32
CA LEU A 38 -3.51 11.42 10.58
C LEU A 38 -4.89 10.79 10.51
N CYS A 39 -5.08 9.87 9.57
CA CYS A 39 -6.33 9.20 9.33
C CYS A 39 -6.09 7.71 9.05
N THR A 40 -6.98 6.86 9.53
CA THR A 40 -6.97 5.43 9.28
C THR A 40 -8.37 4.97 8.90
N VAL A 41 -8.46 4.15 7.86
CA VAL A 41 -9.70 3.48 7.46
C VAL A 41 -9.61 2.00 7.86
N GLY A 42 -10.66 1.47 8.47
CA GLY A 42 -10.74 0.06 8.85
C GLY A 42 -10.73 -0.87 7.62
N LYS A 43 -10.35 -2.14 7.79
CA LYS A 43 -10.22 -3.11 6.68
C LYS A 43 -11.48 -3.28 5.83
N THR A 44 -12.66 -3.08 6.42
CA THR A 44 -13.96 -3.14 5.75
C THR A 44 -14.34 -1.85 5.03
N GLY A 45 -13.59 -0.76 5.23
CA GLY A 45 -13.80 0.53 4.56
C GLY A 45 -14.89 1.42 5.18
N ASN A 46 -15.66 0.91 6.15
CA ASN A 46 -16.81 1.64 6.70
C ASN A 46 -16.42 2.64 7.79
N ASP A 47 -15.33 2.38 8.51
CA ASP A 47 -14.91 3.21 9.63
C ASP A 47 -13.69 4.03 9.24
N LEU A 48 -13.79 5.35 9.36
CA LEU A 48 -12.70 6.31 9.17
C LEU A 48 -12.46 7.01 10.50
N HIS A 49 -11.23 6.92 11.01
CA HIS A 49 -10.80 7.58 12.22
C HIS A 49 -9.78 8.64 11.89
N TYR A 50 -10.01 9.84 12.44
CA TYR A 50 -8.96 10.84 12.59
C TYR A 50 -8.31 10.65 13.95
N ARG A 51 -7.06 11.07 14.07
CA ARG A 51 -6.46 11.26 15.39
C ARG A 51 -7.29 12.19 16.26
#